data_AF-Q26I83-F1
#
_entry.id   AF-Q26I83-F1
#
_cell.length_a   1.000
_cell.length_b   1.000
_cell.length_c   1.000
_cell.angle_alpha   90.00
_cell.angle_beta   90.00
_cell.angle_gamma   90.00
#
_symmetry.space_group_name_H-M   'P 1'
#
loop_
_entity.id
_entity.type
_entity.pdbx_description
1 polymer ?
#
loop_
_entity_poly.entity_id
_entity_poly.type
_entity_poly.pdbx_seq_one_letter_code
_entity_poly.pdbx_strand_id
1 'polypeptide(L)'
;MIKNHKLLIDQHCPMCAAYGSTFTKLNMVDGNTIDPYQIIDEEHTQHIDMDRAINEIALHNTQTKETKYGLDAMFHIVSQGQQWIKYILYFPLFFIPLKYLYKLITYNRKVIVGGTSFHQGERACNPDRNLFYRSLFIGLSAWFTAVVLNSYFSLVGQYFGFESPWYVEYFICFGQIAWQGIMIQFIAPKNGWDYLGNMSVVSALGGVLLLPVLLLTSFVTLSGYALLGIFGLVVGVMLMEHVRRCKSMQLGWWPTISWVLYRNLILVLFTLMILS
;
A
#
# COMPACT_ATOMS: atom_id res chain seq x y z
N MET A 1 -25.21 15.58 4.74
CA MET A 1 -24.26 16.03 3.70
C MET A 1 -23.54 17.26 4.19
N ILE A 2 -22.21 17.25 4.18
CA ILE A 2 -21.37 18.40 4.53
C ILE A 2 -21.40 19.42 3.38
N LYS A 3 -21.49 20.70 3.75
CA LYS A 3 -21.43 21.87 2.86
C LYS A 3 -20.51 22.92 3.46
N ASN A 4 -20.09 23.91 2.67
CA ASN A 4 -19.24 25.03 3.12
C ASN A 4 -17.92 24.55 3.74
N HIS A 5 -17.35 23.48 3.20
CA HIS A 5 -16.04 22.99 3.58
C HIS A 5 -15.18 22.80 2.34
N LYS A 6 -13.86 22.84 2.50
CA LYS A 6 -12.88 22.45 1.48
C LYS A 6 -12.04 21.29 2.02
N LEU A 7 -12.17 20.12 1.41
CA LEU A 7 -11.35 18.94 1.65
C LEU A 7 -10.20 18.94 0.65
N LEU A 8 -9.00 19.20 1.14
CA LEU A 8 -7.79 19.24 0.35
C LEU A 8 -7.31 17.81 0.08
N ILE A 9 -7.29 17.44 -1.19
CA ILE A 9 -6.79 16.13 -1.64
C ILE A 9 -5.66 16.30 -2.65
N ASP A 10 -4.77 15.32 -2.73
CA ASP A 10 -3.72 15.29 -3.74
C ASP A 10 -4.30 14.83 -5.09
N GLN A 11 -4.33 15.71 -6.10
CA GLN A 11 -4.84 15.35 -7.45
C GLN A 11 -4.00 14.28 -8.14
N HIS A 12 -2.71 14.17 -7.79
CA HIS A 12 -1.78 13.18 -8.35
C HIS A 12 -1.74 11.89 -7.52
N CYS A 13 -2.70 11.70 -6.63
CA CYS A 13 -2.88 10.50 -5.83
C CYS A 13 -4.21 9.83 -6.23
N PRO A 14 -4.19 8.78 -7.05
CA PRO A 14 -5.38 8.02 -7.44
C PRO A 14 -6.19 7.50 -6.24
N MET A 15 -5.51 7.07 -5.17
CA MET A 15 -6.18 6.69 -3.92
C MET A 15 -6.95 7.88 -3.31
N CYS A 16 -6.39 9.08 -3.41
CA CYS A 16 -6.97 10.30 -2.86
C CYS A 16 -8.18 10.77 -3.67
N ALA A 17 -8.05 10.76 -4.99
CA ALA A 17 -9.14 10.98 -5.91
C ALA A 17 -10.26 9.93 -5.73
N ALA A 18 -9.92 8.66 -5.51
CA ALA A 18 -10.88 7.59 -5.31
C ALA A 18 -11.75 7.80 -4.06
N TYR A 19 -11.15 8.08 -2.89
CA TYR A 19 -11.96 8.35 -1.69
C TYR A 19 -12.76 9.66 -1.83
N GLY A 20 -12.17 10.71 -2.43
CA GLY A 20 -12.87 11.98 -2.65
C GLY A 20 -14.13 11.78 -3.50
N SER A 21 -14.00 11.06 -4.61
CA SER A 21 -15.12 10.73 -5.49
C SER A 21 -16.18 9.86 -4.79
N THR A 22 -15.75 8.95 -3.90
CA THR A 22 -16.66 8.11 -3.12
C THR A 22 -17.49 8.96 -2.16
N PHE A 23 -16.90 9.94 -1.49
CA PHE A 23 -17.66 10.84 -0.60
C PHE A 23 -18.70 11.66 -1.34
N THR A 24 -18.38 12.16 -2.54
CA THR A 24 -19.35 12.88 -3.37
C THR A 24 -20.46 11.94 -3.84
N LYS A 25 -20.14 10.75 -4.34
CA LYS A 25 -21.13 9.76 -4.83
C LYS A 25 -22.08 9.27 -3.73
N LEU A 26 -21.59 9.15 -2.50
CA LEU A 26 -22.40 8.77 -1.34
C LEU A 26 -23.15 9.96 -0.71
N ASN A 27 -23.14 11.14 -1.32
CA ASN A 27 -23.75 12.38 -0.81
C ASN A 27 -23.28 12.75 0.62
N MET A 28 -22.04 12.39 0.95
CA MET A 28 -21.43 12.72 2.24
C MET A 28 -20.88 14.15 2.23
N VAL A 29 -20.38 14.59 1.07
CA VAL A 29 -19.95 15.96 0.80
C VAL A 29 -20.61 16.47 -0.48
N ASP A 30 -20.74 17.78 -0.63
CA ASP A 30 -21.19 18.37 -1.90
C ASP A 30 -20.09 18.39 -2.97
N GLY A 31 -20.46 18.71 -4.21
CA GLY A 31 -19.53 18.76 -5.34
C GLY A 31 -18.46 19.85 -5.24
N ASN A 32 -18.68 20.88 -4.42
CA ASN A 32 -17.76 21.99 -4.24
C ASN A 32 -16.82 21.79 -3.04
N THR A 33 -16.99 20.68 -2.32
CA THR A 33 -16.20 20.39 -1.10
C THR A 33 -14.82 19.86 -1.43
N ILE A 34 -14.64 19.10 -2.52
CA ILE A 34 -13.34 18.50 -2.85
C ILE A 34 -12.50 19.51 -3.63
N ASP A 35 -11.35 19.90 -3.10
CA ASP A 35 -10.40 20.78 -3.78
C ASP A 35 -9.02 20.12 -3.87
N PRO A 36 -8.30 20.26 -5.00
CA PRO A 36 -6.92 19.83 -5.07
C PRO A 36 -6.00 20.72 -4.23
N TYR A 37 -5.14 20.09 -3.44
CA TYR A 37 -4.12 20.76 -2.64
C TYR A 37 -3.20 21.67 -3.49
N GLN A 38 -2.92 21.24 -4.72
CA GLN A 38 -2.01 21.87 -5.66
C GLN A 38 -2.45 23.27 -6.11
N ILE A 39 -3.76 23.48 -6.27
CA ILE A 39 -4.34 24.64 -6.96
C ILE A 39 -5.35 25.43 -6.11
N ILE A 40 -5.51 25.08 -4.84
CA ILE A 40 -6.42 25.81 -3.94
C ILE A 40 -6.00 27.28 -3.80
N ASP A 41 -7.00 28.18 -3.88
CA ASP A 41 -6.84 29.63 -3.83
C ASP A 41 -6.16 30.12 -2.53
N GLU A 42 -5.33 31.16 -2.65
CA GLU A 42 -4.55 31.69 -1.53
C GLU A 42 -5.42 32.14 -0.34
N GLU A 43 -6.61 32.68 -0.60
CA GLU A 43 -7.56 33.10 0.45
C GLU A 43 -7.88 31.97 1.44
N HIS A 44 -8.04 30.74 0.94
CA HIS A 44 -8.33 29.59 1.78
C HIS A 44 -7.08 29.04 2.47
N THR A 45 -5.91 29.17 1.84
CA THR A 45 -4.66 28.65 2.41
C THR A 45 -4.21 29.36 3.69
N GLN A 46 -4.58 30.64 3.90
CA GLN A 46 -4.14 31.41 5.07
C GLN A 46 -4.60 30.84 6.42
N HIS A 47 -5.67 30.05 6.41
CA HIS A 47 -6.25 29.43 7.61
C HIS A 47 -6.02 27.91 7.68
N ILE A 48 -5.19 27.39 6.79
CA ILE A 48 -4.86 25.97 6.70
C ILE A 48 -3.36 25.84 6.93
N ASP A 49 -3.00 24.93 7.83
CA ASP A 49 -1.62 24.46 7.97
C ASP A 49 -1.32 23.58 6.74
N MET A 50 -0.77 24.23 5.72
CA MET A 50 -0.51 23.61 4.43
C MET A 50 0.58 22.54 4.52
N ASP A 51 1.52 22.63 5.46
CA ASP A 51 2.56 21.62 5.67
C ASP A 51 1.96 20.37 6.30
N ARG A 52 1.09 20.55 7.32
CA ARG A 52 0.34 19.43 7.89
C ARG A 52 -0.60 18.79 6.88
N ALA A 53 -1.27 19.59 6.04
CA ALA A 53 -2.21 19.14 5.02
C ALA A 53 -1.60 18.16 4.00
N ILE A 54 -0.28 18.20 3.81
CA ILE A 54 0.45 17.25 2.97
C ILE A 54 0.41 15.85 3.57
N ASN A 55 0.62 15.71 4.88
CA ASN A 55 0.63 14.41 5.54
C ASN A 55 -0.79 13.99 5.97
N GLU A 56 -1.54 14.93 6.51
CA GLU A 56 -2.88 14.70 7.03
C GLU A 56 -3.85 15.53 6.23
N ILE A 57 -4.71 14.91 5.43
CA ILE A 57 -5.70 15.63 4.61
C ILE A 57 -6.42 16.71 5.43
N ALA A 58 -6.69 17.87 4.85
CA ALA A 58 -7.30 18.99 5.57
C ALA A 58 -8.75 19.16 5.14
N LEU A 59 -9.68 19.21 6.09
CA LEU A 59 -11.07 19.59 5.90
C LEU A 59 -11.30 20.94 6.57
N HIS A 60 -11.26 22.00 5.77
CA HIS A 60 -11.39 23.38 6.20
C HIS A 60 -12.86 23.83 6.14
N ASN A 61 -13.39 24.40 7.22
CA ASN A 61 -14.72 25.02 7.23
C ASN A 61 -14.61 26.48 6.77
N THR A 62 -15.26 26.84 5.66
CA THR A 62 -15.13 28.17 5.07
C THR A 62 -15.82 29.28 5.88
N GLN A 63 -16.76 28.90 6.76
CA GLN A 63 -17.53 29.81 7.62
C GLN A 63 -16.84 30.06 8.96
N THR A 64 -16.47 28.99 9.67
CA THR A 64 -15.86 29.09 11.01
C THR A 64 -14.35 29.27 10.98
N LYS A 65 -13.72 29.05 9.81
CA LYS A 65 -12.27 29.01 9.60
C LYS A 65 -11.55 27.89 10.37
N GLU A 66 -12.27 26.96 10.98
CA GLU A 66 -11.69 25.79 11.63
C GLU A 66 -11.26 24.74 10.60
N THR A 67 -10.11 24.11 10.82
CA THR A 67 -9.61 23.03 9.96
C THR A 67 -9.44 21.75 10.77
N LYS A 68 -10.07 20.67 10.31
CA LYS A 68 -9.85 19.31 10.84
C LYS A 68 -8.85 18.59 9.94
N TYR A 69 -7.98 17.77 10.52
CA TYR A 69 -6.92 17.09 9.78
C TYR A 69 -7.03 15.56 9.90
N GLY A 70 -6.55 14.87 8.89
CA GLY A 70 -6.32 13.43 8.90
C GLY A 70 -7.55 12.62 9.26
N LEU A 71 -7.41 11.77 10.27
CA LEU A 71 -8.49 10.88 10.70
C LEU A 71 -9.68 11.64 11.30
N ASP A 72 -9.44 12.80 11.94
CA ASP A 72 -10.51 13.63 12.49
C ASP A 72 -11.38 14.23 11.37
N ALA A 73 -10.75 14.63 10.25
CA ALA A 73 -11.45 15.07 9.04
C ALA A 73 -12.31 13.93 8.47
N MET A 74 -11.73 12.73 8.33
CA MET A 74 -12.43 11.54 7.85
C MET A 74 -13.63 11.19 8.73
N PHE A 75 -13.45 11.20 10.04
CA PHE A 75 -14.52 10.91 11.00
C PHE A 75 -15.61 11.97 10.99
N HIS A 76 -15.25 13.24 10.77
CA HIS A 76 -16.24 14.30 10.61
C HIS A 76 -17.11 14.04 9.39
N ILE A 77 -16.52 13.67 8.25
CA ILE A 77 -17.23 13.28 7.03
C ILE A 77 -18.07 12.03 7.27
N VAL A 78 -17.54 10.98 7.87
CA VAL A 78 -18.30 9.72 8.07
C VAL A 78 -19.44 9.87 9.07
N SER A 79 -19.22 10.60 10.16
CA SER A 79 -20.24 10.78 11.20
C SER A 79 -21.42 11.65 10.75
N GLN A 80 -21.25 12.54 9.77
CA GLN A 80 -22.31 13.42 9.27
C GLN A 80 -23.02 14.20 10.41
N GLY A 81 -22.28 14.55 11.47
CA GLY A 81 -22.83 15.21 12.67
C GLY A 81 -23.60 14.29 13.63
N GLN A 82 -23.75 13.00 13.34
CA GLN A 82 -24.41 12.03 14.20
C GLN A 82 -23.51 11.61 15.36
N GLN A 83 -23.95 11.92 16.58
CA GLN A 83 -23.15 11.74 17.79
C GLN A 83 -22.85 10.27 18.11
N TRP A 84 -23.78 9.34 17.83
CA TRP A 84 -23.57 7.91 18.09
C TRP A 84 -22.47 7.30 17.19
N ILE A 85 -22.40 7.70 15.91
CA ILE A 85 -21.31 7.29 15.01
C ILE A 85 -19.98 7.83 15.54
N LYS A 86 -19.96 9.08 15.98
CA LYS A 86 -18.77 9.69 16.57
C LYS A 86 -18.30 8.90 17.80
N TYR A 87 -19.19 8.49 18.70
CA TYR A 87 -18.79 7.69 19.86
C TYR A 87 -18.14 6.36 19.47
N ILE A 88 -18.66 5.67 18.44
CA ILE A 88 -18.06 4.42 17.96
C ILE A 88 -16.69 4.69 17.34
N LEU A 89 -16.57 5.68 16.45
CA LEU A 89 -15.33 5.99 15.74
C LEU A 89 -14.20 6.44 16.68
N TYR A 90 -14.53 7.25 17.70
CA TYR A 90 -13.57 7.77 18.67
C TYR A 90 -13.34 6.84 19.88
N PHE A 91 -14.03 5.70 19.96
CA PHE A 91 -13.77 4.74 21.02
C PHE A 91 -12.33 4.20 20.90
N PRO A 92 -11.54 4.16 22.00
CA PRO A 92 -10.10 3.91 21.93
C PRO A 92 -9.70 2.63 21.20
N LEU A 93 -10.49 1.57 21.35
CA LEU A 93 -10.24 0.27 20.71
C LEU A 93 -10.31 0.35 19.18
N PHE A 94 -11.11 1.25 18.61
CA PHE A 94 -11.20 1.47 17.16
C PHE A 94 -10.29 2.61 16.70
N PHE A 95 -10.25 3.71 17.45
CA PHE A 95 -9.51 4.90 17.05
C PHE A 95 -8.00 4.68 16.99
N ILE A 96 -7.42 4.06 18.02
CA ILE A 96 -5.97 3.86 18.13
C ILE A 96 -5.41 3.05 16.95
N PRO A 97 -5.90 1.82 16.66
CA PRO A 97 -5.38 1.06 15.52
C PRO A 97 -5.61 1.76 14.19
N LEU A 98 -6.77 2.41 14.01
CA LEU A 98 -7.08 3.11 12.77
C LEU A 98 -6.18 4.34 12.57
N LYS A 99 -5.79 5.03 13.64
CA LYS A 99 -4.82 6.15 13.59
C LYS A 99 -3.44 5.67 13.13
N TYR A 100 -2.97 4.52 13.62
CA TYR A 100 -1.70 3.94 13.16
C TYR A 100 -1.79 3.44 11.72
N LEU A 101 -2.90 2.80 11.33
CA LEU A 101 -3.13 2.38 9.95
C LEU A 101 -3.20 3.58 9.00
N TYR A 102 -3.88 4.65 9.41
CA TYR A 102 -3.94 5.89 8.65
C TYR A 102 -2.55 6.47 8.40
N LYS A 103 -1.72 6.60 9.44
CA LYS A 103 -0.34 7.07 9.29
C LYS A 103 0.47 6.13 8.40
N LEU A 104 0.31 4.82 8.56
CA LEU A 104 0.98 3.82 7.71
C LEU A 104 0.64 4.03 6.23
N ILE A 105 -0.64 4.23 5.89
CA ILE A 105 -1.07 4.48 4.51
C ILE A 105 -0.56 5.84 4.04
N THR A 106 -0.76 6.89 4.82
CA THR A 106 -0.37 8.27 4.50
C THR A 106 1.09 8.39 4.10
N TYR A 107 2.02 7.89 4.93
CA TYR A 107 3.47 8.04 4.68
C TYR A 107 3.97 7.13 3.56
N ASN A 108 3.15 6.16 3.14
CA ASN A 108 3.49 5.22 2.07
C ASN A 108 2.61 5.39 0.82
N ARG A 109 1.67 6.34 0.77
CA ARG A 109 0.65 6.43 -0.29
C ARG A 109 1.24 6.54 -1.71
N LYS A 110 2.32 7.30 -1.87
CA LYS A 110 3.03 7.44 -3.16
C LYS A 110 3.72 6.14 -3.59
N VAL A 111 4.26 5.40 -2.62
CA VAL A 111 4.82 4.06 -2.84
C VAL A 111 3.72 3.06 -3.19
N ILE A 112 2.58 3.08 -2.48
CA ILE A 112 1.45 2.18 -2.75
C ILE A 112 0.95 2.36 -4.19
N VAL A 113 0.71 3.61 -4.60
CA VAL A 113 0.24 3.94 -5.95
C VAL A 113 1.30 3.68 -7.03
N GLY A 114 2.57 3.92 -6.75
CA GLY A 114 3.65 3.78 -7.75
C GLY A 114 3.58 4.84 -8.86
N GLY A 115 3.18 6.06 -8.51
CA GLY A 115 3.06 7.19 -9.42
C GLY A 115 4.13 8.26 -9.17
N THR A 116 4.67 8.80 -10.26
CA THR A 116 5.56 9.98 -10.26
C THR A 116 5.08 10.93 -11.35
N SER A 117 4.49 12.05 -10.96
CA SER A 117 4.27 13.16 -11.87
C SER A 117 4.20 14.46 -11.05
N PHE A 118 5.18 15.33 -11.26
CA PHE A 118 5.08 16.74 -10.90
C PHE A 118 4.91 17.51 -12.21
N HIS A 119 3.91 18.38 -12.25
CA HIS A 119 3.84 19.42 -13.26
C HIS A 119 4.53 20.67 -12.71
N GLN A 120 5.33 21.33 -13.55
CA GLN A 120 5.99 22.58 -13.19
C GLN A 120 4.93 23.67 -12.94
N GLY A 121 5.03 24.36 -11.79
CA GLY A 121 4.11 25.44 -11.40
C GLY A 121 3.07 25.08 -10.33
N GLU A 122 2.96 23.82 -9.92
CA GLU A 122 2.01 23.39 -8.87
C GLU A 122 2.67 23.26 -7.48
N ARG A 123 1.89 23.49 -6.41
CA ARG A 123 2.34 23.22 -5.03
C ARG A 123 2.58 21.73 -4.82
N ALA A 124 3.77 21.33 -4.39
CA ALA A 124 4.12 19.92 -4.22
C ALA A 124 3.35 19.27 -3.05
N CYS A 125 2.58 18.21 -3.31
CA CYS A 125 1.91 17.41 -2.28
C CYS A 125 2.67 16.10 -2.03
N ASN A 126 3.86 16.20 -1.44
CA ASN A 126 4.70 15.05 -1.13
C ASN A 126 4.73 14.74 0.36
N PRO A 127 4.21 13.59 0.80
CA PRO A 127 4.27 13.23 2.21
C PRO A 127 5.73 13.20 2.69
N ASP A 128 5.94 13.62 3.92
CA ASP A 128 7.25 13.59 4.54
C ASP A 128 7.78 12.17 4.59
N ARG A 129 9.10 12.05 4.47
CA ARG A 129 9.76 10.76 4.57
C ARG A 129 9.80 10.31 6.03
N ASN A 130 8.90 9.39 6.38
CA ASN A 130 8.91 8.75 7.70
C ASN A 130 9.45 7.31 7.63
N LEU A 131 10.71 7.12 8.06
CA LEU A 131 11.39 5.82 8.00
C LEU A 131 10.76 4.77 8.92
N PHE A 132 10.19 5.17 10.06
CA PHE A 132 9.51 4.25 10.96
C PHE A 132 8.30 3.61 10.27
N TYR A 133 7.39 4.43 9.73
CA TYR A 133 6.21 3.92 9.01
C TYR A 133 6.58 3.21 7.70
N ARG A 134 7.67 3.62 7.02
CA ARG A 134 8.17 2.89 5.84
C ARG A 134 8.66 1.48 6.20
N SER A 135 9.44 1.36 7.26
CA SER A 135 9.98 0.08 7.72
C SER A 135 8.86 -0.84 8.20
N LEU A 136 7.91 -0.29 8.97
CA LEU A 136 6.72 -1.02 9.41
C LEU A 136 5.90 -1.52 8.22
N PHE A 137 5.70 -0.69 7.19
CA PHE A 137 4.98 -1.09 5.98
C PHE A 137 5.67 -2.23 5.22
N ILE A 138 6.99 -2.15 5.05
CA ILE A 138 7.79 -3.19 4.40
C ILE A 138 7.69 -4.50 5.19
N GLY A 139 7.87 -4.45 6.51
CA GLY A 139 7.80 -5.62 7.39
C GLY A 139 6.42 -6.26 7.42
N LEU A 140 5.35 -5.47 7.53
CA LEU A 140 3.97 -5.96 7.49
C LEU A 140 3.62 -6.58 6.14
N SER A 141 4.08 -6.00 5.04
CA SER A 141 3.89 -6.56 3.69
C SER A 141 4.60 -7.90 3.54
N ALA A 142 5.82 -8.02 4.08
CA ALA A 142 6.59 -9.26 4.08
C ALA A 142 5.91 -10.36 4.89
N TRP A 143 5.48 -10.01 6.11
CA TRP A 143 4.76 -10.91 7.00
C TRP A 143 3.46 -11.39 6.37
N PHE A 144 2.64 -10.47 5.84
CA PHE A 144 1.39 -10.81 5.16
C PHE A 144 1.64 -11.74 3.96
N THR A 145 2.63 -11.42 3.13
CA THR A 145 2.97 -12.25 1.96
C THR A 145 3.42 -13.64 2.38
N ALA A 146 4.26 -13.75 3.43
CA ALA A 146 4.74 -15.02 3.95
C ALA A 146 3.60 -15.89 4.51
N VAL A 147 2.65 -15.30 5.26
CA VAL A 147 1.45 -16.02 5.76
C VAL A 147 0.65 -16.59 4.59
N VAL A 148 0.35 -15.77 3.59
CA VAL A 148 -0.45 -16.21 2.43
C VAL A 148 0.28 -17.27 1.62
N LEU A 149 1.57 -17.09 1.36
CA LEU A 149 2.38 -18.08 0.62
C LEU A 149 2.50 -19.38 1.40
N ASN A 150 2.66 -19.36 2.72
CA ASN A 150 2.75 -20.58 3.51
C ASN A 150 1.45 -21.40 3.41
N SER A 151 0.30 -20.75 3.54
CA SER A 151 -1.01 -21.39 3.34
C SER A 151 -1.16 -21.94 1.92
N TYR A 152 -0.72 -21.17 0.92
CA TYR A 152 -0.82 -21.57 -0.48
C TYR A 152 0.08 -22.76 -0.83
N PHE A 153 1.35 -22.73 -0.41
CA PHE A 153 2.29 -23.82 -0.66
C PHE A 153 1.95 -25.07 0.13
N SER A 154 1.28 -24.97 1.27
CA SER A 154 0.73 -26.14 1.97
C SER A 154 -0.29 -26.90 1.10
N LEU A 155 -1.17 -26.18 0.38
CA LEU A 155 -2.12 -26.79 -0.55
C LEU A 155 -1.42 -27.46 -1.75
N VAL A 156 -0.40 -26.80 -2.30
CA VAL A 156 0.41 -27.37 -3.39
C VAL A 156 1.16 -28.62 -2.92
N GLY A 157 1.76 -28.56 -1.73
CA GLY A 157 2.50 -29.64 -1.11
C GLY A 157 1.66 -30.89 -0.88
N GLN A 158 0.44 -30.74 -0.39
CA GLN A 158 -0.51 -31.84 -0.23
C GLN A 158 -0.79 -32.60 -1.54
N TYR A 159 -0.81 -31.89 -2.68
CA TYR A 159 -1.05 -32.52 -3.97
C TYR A 159 0.18 -33.28 -4.50
N PHE A 160 1.39 -32.70 -4.33
CA PHE A 160 2.63 -33.25 -4.87
C PHE A 160 3.41 -34.12 -3.86
N GLY A 161 2.92 -34.28 -2.64
CA GLY A 161 3.52 -35.14 -1.62
C GLY A 161 4.77 -34.54 -0.96
N PHE A 162 4.86 -33.22 -0.84
CA PHE A 162 5.95 -32.55 -0.10
C PHE A 162 5.39 -31.64 1.00
N GLU A 163 6.15 -31.47 2.06
CA GLU A 163 5.81 -30.56 3.15
C GLU A 163 6.92 -29.52 3.32
N SER A 164 6.52 -28.28 3.60
CA SER A 164 7.45 -27.21 3.93
C SER A 164 7.22 -26.78 5.38
N PRO A 165 8.27 -26.67 6.21
CA PRO A 165 8.14 -26.09 7.53
C PRO A 165 7.50 -24.69 7.49
N TRP A 166 6.72 -24.36 8.52
CA TRP A 166 5.92 -23.13 8.60
C TRP A 166 6.76 -21.84 8.50
N TYR A 167 8.05 -21.90 8.87
CA TYR A 167 8.95 -20.75 8.89
C TYR A 167 9.65 -20.48 7.55
N VAL A 168 9.63 -21.42 6.59
CA VAL A 168 10.40 -21.30 5.34
C VAL A 168 9.99 -20.05 4.58
N GLU A 169 8.70 -19.85 4.30
CA GLU A 169 8.24 -18.68 3.54
C GLU A 169 8.55 -17.33 4.22
N TYR A 170 8.66 -17.32 5.56
CA TYR A 170 9.13 -16.13 6.28
C TYR A 170 10.59 -15.84 5.97
N PHE A 171 11.48 -16.84 6.07
CA PHE A 171 12.88 -16.66 5.70
C PHE A 171 13.04 -16.26 4.24
N ILE A 172 12.25 -16.84 3.32
CA ILE A 172 12.33 -16.47 1.92
C ILE A 172 11.88 -15.02 1.72
N CYS A 173 10.76 -14.60 2.29
CA CYS A 173 10.22 -13.24 2.11
C CYS A 173 11.08 -12.16 2.79
N PHE A 174 11.52 -12.37 4.04
CA PHE A 174 12.40 -11.43 4.73
C PHE A 174 13.81 -11.44 4.13
N GLY A 175 14.33 -12.60 3.75
CA GLY A 175 15.61 -12.73 3.05
C GLY A 175 15.58 -12.04 1.68
N GLN A 176 14.45 -12.08 0.96
CA GLN A 176 14.29 -11.33 -0.29
C GLN A 176 14.46 -9.82 -0.06
N ILE A 177 13.86 -9.29 1.02
CA ILE A 177 13.97 -7.87 1.37
C ILE A 177 15.40 -7.52 1.75
N ALA A 178 16.07 -8.36 2.55
CA ALA A 178 17.46 -8.16 2.92
C ALA A 178 18.38 -8.16 1.68
N TRP A 179 18.23 -9.17 0.82
CA TRP A 179 18.98 -9.31 -0.43
C TRP A 179 18.80 -8.10 -1.34
N GLN A 180 17.55 -7.69 -1.57
CA GLN A 180 17.21 -6.54 -2.40
C GLN A 180 17.67 -5.22 -1.77
N GLY A 181 17.65 -5.14 -0.44
CA GLY A 181 18.15 -4.00 0.32
C GLY A 181 19.65 -3.82 0.18
N ILE A 182 20.42 -4.90 0.16
CA ILE A 182 21.86 -4.90 -0.11
C ILE A 182 22.11 -4.53 -1.57
N MET A 183 21.47 -5.22 -2.51
CA MET A 183 21.62 -5.00 -3.95
C MET A 183 21.36 -3.56 -4.37
N ILE A 184 20.31 -2.93 -3.84
CA ILE A 184 19.96 -1.55 -4.22
C ILE A 184 20.98 -0.52 -3.71
N GLN A 185 21.77 -0.82 -2.66
CA GLN A 185 22.86 0.07 -2.24
C GLN A 185 23.95 0.20 -3.31
N PHE A 186 24.15 -0.85 -4.12
CA PHE A 186 25.13 -0.83 -5.20
C PHE A 186 24.60 -0.19 -6.49
N ILE A 187 23.28 -0.27 -6.73
CA ILE A 187 22.66 0.27 -7.95
C ILE A 187 22.24 1.73 -7.78
N ALA A 188 21.55 2.05 -6.69
CA ALA A 188 20.94 3.36 -6.45
C ALA A 188 20.79 3.63 -4.94
N PRO A 189 21.88 3.92 -4.21
CA PRO A 189 21.89 4.02 -2.74
C PRO A 189 20.92 5.08 -2.20
N LYS A 190 20.70 6.17 -2.95
CA LYS A 190 19.76 7.24 -2.57
C LYS A 190 18.29 6.80 -2.57
N ASN A 191 17.94 5.76 -3.34
CA ASN A 191 16.56 5.34 -3.58
C ASN A 191 16.17 4.04 -2.83
N GLY A 192 17.05 3.51 -1.98
CA GLY A 192 16.88 2.16 -1.41
C GLY A 192 15.55 1.93 -0.68
N TRP A 193 15.14 2.87 0.17
CA TRP A 193 13.89 2.74 0.94
C TRP A 193 12.63 2.90 0.08
N ASP A 194 12.68 3.70 -0.98
CA ASP A 194 11.58 3.84 -1.95
C ASP A 194 11.46 2.60 -2.82
N TYR A 195 12.58 2.03 -3.22
CA TYR A 195 12.61 0.78 -3.96
C TYR A 195 12.06 -0.38 -3.13
N LEU A 196 12.56 -0.57 -1.90
CA LEU A 196 12.07 -1.63 -1.02
C LEU A 196 10.58 -1.50 -0.73
N GLY A 197 10.09 -0.27 -0.51
CA GLY A 197 8.65 -0.03 -0.36
C GLY A 197 7.86 -0.44 -1.61
N ASN A 198 8.33 -0.07 -2.81
CA ASN A 198 7.67 -0.43 -4.07
C ASN A 198 7.68 -1.95 -4.29
N MET A 199 8.80 -2.61 -3.99
CA MET A 199 8.91 -4.07 -4.05
C MET A 199 7.94 -4.74 -3.08
N SER A 200 7.82 -4.24 -1.85
CA SER A 200 6.87 -4.74 -0.85
C SER A 200 5.42 -4.63 -1.30
N VAL A 201 5.04 -3.55 -2.01
CA VAL A 201 3.70 -3.44 -2.63
C VAL A 201 3.48 -4.56 -3.65
N VAL A 202 4.47 -4.85 -4.50
CA VAL A 202 4.38 -5.93 -5.49
C VAL A 202 4.23 -7.29 -4.81
N SER A 203 5.00 -7.56 -3.75
CA SER A 203 4.87 -8.80 -2.96
C SER A 203 3.49 -8.93 -2.30
N ALA A 204 3.00 -7.86 -1.67
CA ALA A 204 1.66 -7.83 -1.07
C ALA A 204 0.56 -8.00 -2.12
N LEU A 205 0.70 -7.40 -3.32
CA LEU A 205 -0.22 -7.61 -4.44
C LEU A 205 -0.30 -9.10 -4.80
N GLY A 206 0.83 -9.79 -4.88
CA GLY A 206 0.86 -11.24 -5.07
C GLY A 206 0.05 -11.99 -4.02
N GLY A 207 0.26 -11.68 -2.74
CA GLY A 207 -0.53 -12.26 -1.64
C GLY A 207 -2.04 -11.96 -1.77
N VAL A 208 -2.41 -10.72 -2.06
CA VAL A 208 -3.81 -10.33 -2.26
C VAL A 208 -4.46 -11.10 -3.41
N LEU A 209 -3.75 -11.32 -4.52
CA LEU A 209 -4.26 -12.09 -5.67
C LEU A 209 -4.43 -13.59 -5.35
N LEU A 210 -3.69 -14.13 -4.38
CA LEU A 210 -3.82 -15.53 -3.95
C LEU A 210 -4.94 -15.73 -2.92
N LEU A 211 -5.35 -14.71 -2.18
CA LEU A 211 -6.42 -14.83 -1.16
C LEU A 211 -7.75 -15.37 -1.72
N PRO A 212 -8.28 -14.90 -2.86
CA PRO A 212 -9.49 -15.48 -3.46
C PRO A 212 -9.35 -16.95 -3.81
N VAL A 213 -8.14 -17.38 -4.18
CA VAL A 213 -7.85 -18.78 -4.52
C VAL A 213 -7.90 -19.63 -3.26
N LEU A 214 -7.27 -19.18 -2.16
CA LEU A 214 -7.33 -19.86 -0.86
C LEU A 214 -8.77 -19.98 -0.35
N LEU A 215 -9.56 -18.93 -0.51
CA LEU A 215 -10.98 -18.94 -0.16
C LEU A 215 -11.74 -19.94 -1.04
N LEU A 216 -11.53 -19.93 -2.36
CA LEU A 216 -12.17 -20.85 -3.29
C LEU A 216 -11.84 -22.32 -2.97
N THR A 217 -10.59 -22.62 -2.61
CA THR A 217 -10.16 -23.98 -2.25
C THR A 217 -10.81 -24.52 -0.98
N SER A 218 -11.41 -23.64 -0.17
CA SER A 218 -12.22 -24.04 0.99
C SER A 218 -13.59 -24.62 0.58
N PHE A 219 -14.03 -24.38 -0.65
CA PHE A 219 -15.31 -24.85 -1.19
C PHE A 219 -15.17 -25.91 -2.28
N VAL A 220 -14.08 -25.87 -3.06
CA VAL A 220 -13.87 -26.74 -4.23
C VAL A 220 -12.43 -27.23 -4.24
N THR A 221 -12.21 -28.49 -4.59
CA THR A 221 -10.87 -29.04 -4.78
C THR A 221 -10.31 -28.62 -6.14
N LEU A 222 -9.13 -27.99 -6.15
CA LEU A 222 -8.39 -27.66 -7.36
C LEU A 222 -7.26 -28.67 -7.57
N SER A 223 -6.98 -29.02 -8.83
CA SER A 223 -5.82 -29.86 -9.15
C SER A 223 -4.52 -29.10 -8.88
N GLY A 224 -3.44 -29.80 -8.53
CA GLY A 224 -2.13 -29.17 -8.32
C GLY A 224 -1.63 -28.42 -9.55
N TYR A 225 -1.90 -28.93 -10.76
CA TYR A 225 -1.57 -28.21 -12.00
C TYR A 225 -2.33 -26.90 -12.16
N ALA A 226 -3.60 -26.84 -11.75
CA ALA A 226 -4.38 -25.60 -11.76
C ALA A 226 -3.81 -24.58 -10.75
N LEU A 227 -3.42 -25.05 -9.55
CA LEU A 227 -2.73 -24.21 -8.56
C LEU A 227 -1.43 -23.65 -9.16
N LEU A 228 -0.56 -24.50 -9.70
CA LEU A 228 0.68 -24.04 -10.34
C LEU A 228 0.45 -23.03 -11.48
N GLY A 229 -0.56 -23.26 -12.31
CA GLY A 229 -0.94 -22.33 -13.38
C GLY A 229 -1.37 -20.97 -12.85
N ILE A 230 -2.22 -20.95 -11.82
CA ILE A 230 -2.65 -19.71 -11.15
C ILE A 230 -1.46 -19.00 -10.50
N PHE A 231 -0.60 -19.73 -9.80
CA PHE A 231 0.61 -19.16 -9.21
C PHE A 231 1.51 -18.54 -10.27
N GLY A 232 1.71 -19.20 -11.42
CA GLY A 232 2.45 -18.67 -12.56
C GLY A 232 1.84 -17.37 -13.10
N LEU A 233 0.52 -17.28 -13.22
CA LEU A 233 -0.17 -16.04 -13.61
C LEU A 233 0.05 -14.92 -12.60
N VAL A 234 -0.07 -15.20 -11.30
CA VAL A 234 0.18 -14.21 -10.23
C VAL A 234 1.63 -13.72 -10.28
N VAL A 235 2.60 -14.63 -10.41
CA VAL A 235 4.02 -14.28 -10.57
C VAL A 235 4.24 -13.43 -11.82
N GLY A 236 3.57 -13.74 -12.94
CA GLY A 236 3.61 -12.93 -14.16
C GLY A 236 3.12 -11.50 -13.94
N VAL A 237 1.97 -11.33 -13.26
CA VAL A 237 1.45 -10.01 -12.89
C VAL A 237 2.42 -9.26 -11.99
N MET A 238 2.97 -9.93 -10.97
CA MET A 238 3.97 -9.34 -10.08
C MET A 238 5.21 -8.87 -10.84
N LEU A 239 5.72 -9.68 -11.77
CA LEU A 239 6.90 -9.34 -12.56
C LEU A 239 6.65 -8.12 -13.45
N MET A 240 5.51 -8.06 -14.14
CA MET A 240 5.13 -6.91 -14.96
C MET A 240 5.04 -5.62 -14.12
N GLU A 241 4.42 -5.70 -12.94
CA GLU A 241 4.29 -4.55 -12.05
C GLU A 241 5.64 -4.11 -11.45
N HIS A 242 6.52 -5.06 -11.11
CA HIS A 242 7.87 -4.77 -10.65
C HIS A 242 8.69 -4.03 -11.72
N VAL A 243 8.65 -4.51 -12.97
CA VAL A 243 9.30 -3.86 -14.11
C VAL A 243 8.74 -2.45 -14.33
N ARG A 244 7.41 -2.29 -14.30
CA ARG A 244 6.75 -0.98 -14.45
C ARG A 244 7.25 0.01 -13.39
N ARG A 245 7.32 -0.41 -12.13
CA ARG A 245 7.78 0.41 -11.00
C ARG A 245 9.27 0.74 -11.10
N CYS A 246 10.12 -0.23 -11.44
CA CYS A 246 11.54 0.00 -11.66
C CYS A 246 11.80 1.00 -12.79
N LYS A 247 11.00 0.92 -13.88
CA LYS A 247 11.04 1.88 -14.98
C LYS A 247 10.61 3.29 -14.53
N SER A 248 9.54 3.39 -13.76
CA SER A 248 9.06 4.66 -13.17
C SER A 248 10.12 5.32 -12.29
N MET A 249 10.88 4.52 -11.53
CA MET A 249 11.99 4.97 -10.69
C MET A 249 13.33 5.12 -11.41
N GLN A 250 13.40 4.87 -12.72
CA GLN A 250 14.63 4.92 -13.52
C GLN A 250 15.75 3.98 -13.04
N LEU A 251 15.40 2.83 -12.46
CA LEU A 251 16.36 1.85 -11.91
C LEU A 251 16.83 0.78 -12.93
N GLY A 252 16.25 0.76 -14.14
CA GLY A 252 16.53 -0.26 -15.14
C GLY A 252 16.02 -1.65 -14.75
N TRP A 253 16.63 -2.71 -15.30
CA TRP A 253 16.19 -4.11 -15.14
C TRP A 253 16.95 -4.89 -14.06
N TRP A 254 18.10 -4.38 -13.60
CA TRP A 254 18.97 -5.07 -12.64
C TRP A 254 18.28 -5.46 -11.34
N PRO A 255 17.44 -4.60 -10.71
CA PRO A 255 16.74 -5.00 -9.50
C PRO A 255 15.76 -6.17 -9.75
N THR A 256 15.08 -6.18 -10.91
CA THR A 256 14.17 -7.26 -11.32
C THR A 256 14.91 -8.57 -11.55
N ILE A 257 16.03 -8.53 -12.28
CA ILE A 257 16.87 -9.72 -12.53
C ILE A 257 17.32 -10.30 -11.19
N SER A 258 17.86 -9.45 -10.30
CA SER A 258 18.29 -9.86 -8.97
C SER A 258 17.15 -10.44 -8.12
N TRP A 259 15.93 -9.92 -8.29
CA TRP A 259 14.75 -10.38 -7.56
C TRP A 259 14.36 -11.80 -7.98
N VAL A 260 14.31 -12.04 -9.29
CA VAL A 260 14.04 -13.36 -9.88
C VAL A 260 15.16 -14.35 -9.55
N LEU A 261 16.43 -13.94 -9.62
CA LEU A 261 17.57 -14.80 -9.32
C LEU A 261 17.52 -15.31 -7.88
N TYR A 262 17.26 -14.43 -6.90
CA TYR A 262 17.11 -14.85 -5.51
C TYR A 262 16.05 -15.95 -5.35
N ARG A 263 14.87 -15.78 -5.96
CA ARG A 263 13.79 -16.78 -5.87
C ARG A 263 14.16 -18.12 -6.49
N ASN A 264 14.80 -18.10 -7.65
CA ASN A 264 15.22 -19.34 -8.31
C ASN A 264 16.34 -20.05 -7.55
N LEU A 265 17.32 -19.31 -7.00
CA LEU A 265 18.38 -19.89 -6.18
C LEU A 265 17.82 -20.58 -4.94
N ILE A 266 16.91 -19.91 -4.22
CA ILE A 266 16.26 -20.49 -3.05
C ILE A 266 15.42 -21.72 -3.42
N LEU A 267 14.69 -21.68 -4.53
CA LEU A 267 13.92 -22.82 -5.01
C LEU A 267 14.81 -24.03 -5.29
N VAL A 268 15.92 -23.83 -6.02
CA VAL A 268 16.89 -24.90 -6.30
C VAL A 268 17.47 -25.47 -5.02
N LEU A 269 17.89 -24.62 -4.07
CA LEU A 269 18.40 -25.07 -2.77
C LEU A 269 17.37 -25.88 -2.00
N PHE A 270 16.11 -25.42 -1.96
CA PHE A 270 15.03 -26.11 -1.28
C PHE A 270 14.73 -27.47 -1.92
N THR A 271 14.68 -27.55 -3.26
CA THR A 271 14.51 -28.82 -3.97
C THR A 271 15.65 -29.79 -3.71
N LEU A 272 16.91 -29.31 -3.69
CA LEU A 272 18.07 -30.15 -3.37
C LEU A 272 18.00 -30.71 -1.94
N MET A 273 17.54 -29.92 -0.98
CA MET A 273 17.37 -30.36 0.42
C MET A 273 16.26 -31.40 0.60
N ILE A 274 15.22 -31.38 -0.24
CA ILE A 274 14.14 -32.38 -0.20
C ILE A 274 14.58 -33.69 -0.86
N LEU A 275 15.43 -33.62 -1.89
CA LEU A 275 15.89 -34.78 -2.64
C LEU A 275 17.10 -35.51 -2.00
N SER A 276 17.78 -34.88 -1.05
CA SER A 276 18.91 -35.43 -0.28
C SER A 276 18.46 -36.17 0.98
#